data_AF-A0A7Y7IZY8-F1
#
_entry.id   AF-A0A7Y7IZY8-F1
#
_cell.length_a   1.000
_cell.length_b   1.000
_cell.length_c   1.000
_cell.angle_alpha   90.00
_cell.angle_beta   90.00
_cell.angle_gamma   90.00
#
_symmetry.space_group_name_H-M   'P 1'
#
loop_
_entity.id
_entity.type
_entity.pdbx_description
1 polymer ?
#
loop_
_entity_poly.entity_id
_entity_poly.type
_entity_poly.pdbx_seq_one_letter_code
_entity_poly.pdbx_strand_id
1 'polypeptide(L)' 'GDLALAQGGHSVVIAGGLGLRLADHLPRSGFAERFVAKGRFEAMMSDMPVRLITHPQPGLFGAAAAFAERFT' A
#
# COMPACT_ATOMS: atom_id res chain seq x y z
N GLY A 1 8.80 0.47 -3.68
CA GLY A 1 9.07 0.77 -5.10
C GLY A 1 9.36 -0.49 -5.87
N ASP A 2 10.46 -1.19 -5.58
CA ASP A 2 10.98 -2.27 -6.44
C ASP A 2 9.99 -3.41 -6.69
N LEU A 3 9.33 -3.94 -5.66
CA LEU A 3 8.34 -4.99 -5.84
C LEU A 3 7.11 -4.50 -6.62
N ALA A 4 6.67 -3.27 -6.39
CA ALA A 4 5.54 -2.70 -7.12
C ALA A 4 5.86 -2.58 -8.61
N LEU A 5 7.08 -2.12 -8.95
CA LEU A 5 7.55 -2.05 -10.33
C LEU A 5 7.73 -3.44 -10.95
N ALA A 6 8.42 -4.35 -10.26
CA ALA A 6 8.73 -5.69 -10.77
C ALA A 6 7.48 -6.53 -11.02
N GLN A 7 6.43 -6.34 -10.22
CA GLN A 7 5.15 -7.03 -10.37
C GLN A 7 4.14 -6.29 -11.27
N GLY A 8 4.49 -5.11 -11.79
CA GLY A 8 3.57 -4.29 -12.58
C GLY A 8 2.33 -3.83 -11.80
N GLY A 9 2.47 -3.59 -10.50
CA GLY A 9 1.34 -3.21 -9.64
C GLY A 9 0.75 -1.86 -10.01
N HIS A 10 -0.57 -1.71 -9.89
CA HIS A 10 -1.26 -0.43 -10.14
C HIS A 10 -1.40 0.44 -8.88
N SER A 11 -1.24 -0.15 -7.70
CA SER A 11 -1.32 0.57 -6.42
C SER A 11 -0.58 -0.20 -5.34
N VAL A 12 -0.16 0.50 -4.28
CA VAL A 12 0.40 -0.11 -3.08
C VAL A 12 -0.49 0.19 -1.90
N VAL A 13 -0.77 -0.83 -1.10
CA VAL A 13 -1.52 -0.69 0.15
C VAL A 13 -0.64 -1.19 1.29
N ILE A 14 -0.32 -0.30 2.22
CA ILE A 14 0.42 -0.60 3.44
C ILE A 14 -0.60 -1.14 4.46
N ALA A 15 -0.38 -2.38 4.88
CA ALA A 15 -1.21 -3.08 5.87
C ALA A 15 -0.40 -3.36 7.15
N GLY A 16 -1.12 -3.73 8.22
CA GLY A 16 -0.54 -4.18 9.47
C GLY A 16 -0.29 -3.07 10.51
N GLY A 17 -0.13 -3.48 11.77
CA GLY A 17 -0.08 -2.55 12.91
C GLY A 17 1.13 -1.62 12.94
N LEU A 18 2.26 -2.01 12.33
CA LEU A 18 3.43 -1.12 12.25
C LEU A 18 3.20 0.05 11.26
N GLY A 19 2.55 -0.21 10.13
CA GLY A 19 2.21 0.83 9.16
C GLY A 19 1.34 1.93 9.79
N LEU A 20 0.37 1.52 10.61
CA LEU A 20 -0.47 2.44 11.39
C LEU A 20 0.33 3.28 12.39
N ARG A 21 1.28 2.68 13.11
CA ARG A 21 2.15 3.42 14.05
C ARG A 21 3.09 4.40 13.34
N LEU A 22 3.38 4.17 12.06
CA LEU A 22 4.25 5.02 11.25
C LEU A 22 3.46 6.03 10.39
N ALA A 23 2.13 6.09 10.50
CA ALA A 23 1.28 6.93 9.64
C ALA A 23 1.77 8.39 9.58
N ASP A 24 2.04 8.99 10.75
CA ASP A 24 2.48 10.39 10.86
C ASP A 24 3.97 10.59 10.55
N HIS A 25 4.72 9.49 10.47
CA HIS A 25 6.13 9.51 10.14
C HIS A 25 6.36 9.36 8.64
N LEU A 26 5.55 8.55 7.94
CA LEU A 26 5.70 8.23 6.52
C LEU A 26 5.83 9.49 5.63
N PRO A 27 4.98 10.53 5.74
CA PRO A 27 5.09 11.74 4.92
C PRO A 27 6.39 12.52 5.09
N ARG A 28 7.08 12.35 6.24
CA ARG A 28 8.32 13.09 6.59
C ARG A 28 9.58 12.23 6.52
N SER A 29 9.43 10.95 6.23
CA SER A 29 10.50 9.94 6.28
C SER A 29 11.36 9.84 5.00
N GLY A 30 11.05 10.61 3.96
CA GLY A 30 11.62 10.43 2.62
C GLY A 30 11.06 9.20 1.87
N PHE A 31 9.94 8.64 2.34
CA PHE A 31 9.37 7.41 1.76
C PHE A 31 8.98 7.62 0.29
N ALA A 32 8.31 8.73 -0.04
CA ALA A 32 7.82 8.98 -1.39
C ALA A 32 8.98 9.09 -2.39
N GLU A 33 10.01 9.85 -2.03
CA GLU A 33 11.21 10.07 -2.84
C GLU A 33 11.93 8.74 -3.13
N ARG A 34 12.13 7.91 -2.10
CA ARG A 34 12.73 6.58 -2.28
C ARG A 34 11.82 5.60 -3.02
N PHE A 35 10.50 5.75 -2.88
CA PHE A 35 9.54 4.89 -3.54
C PHE A 35 9.58 5.09 -5.05
N VAL A 36 9.64 6.35 -5.51
CA VAL A 36 9.64 6.72 -6.93
C VAL A 36 11.01 6.65 -7.58
N ALA A 37 12.12 6.71 -6.82
CA ALA A 37 13.49 6.64 -7.32
C ALA A 37 13.82 5.31 -8.04
N LYS A 38 13.38 5.21 -9.31
CA LYS A 38 13.46 4.04 -10.20
C LYS A 38 13.90 4.43 -11.61
N GLY A 39 14.74 5.47 -11.72
CA GLY A 39 15.30 5.95 -12.99
C GLY A 39 14.21 6.23 -14.01
N ARG A 40 14.27 5.60 -15.18
CA ARG A 40 13.28 5.78 -16.27
C ARG A 40 11.83 5.48 -15.88
N PHE A 41 11.59 4.79 -14.77
CA PHE A 41 10.25 4.46 -14.28
C PHE A 41 9.73 5.47 -13.24
N GLU A 42 10.49 6.50 -12.89
CA GLU A 42 10.09 7.47 -11.86
C GLU A 42 8.74 8.15 -12.13
N ALA A 43 8.49 8.57 -13.37
CA ALA A 43 7.21 9.15 -13.76
C ALA A 43 6.04 8.17 -13.53
N MET A 44 6.18 6.93 -14.00
CA MET A 44 5.19 5.87 -13.78
C MET A 44 4.97 5.58 -12.29
N MET A 45 6.04 5.56 -11.50
CA MET A 45 5.96 5.31 -10.06
C MET A 45 5.34 6.47 -9.30
N SER A 46 5.47 7.70 -9.79
CA SER A 46 4.90 8.91 -9.18
C SER A 46 3.38 8.96 -9.27
N ASP A 47 2.81 8.38 -10.34
CA ASP A 47 1.36 8.27 -10.52
C ASP A 47 0.73 7.13 -9.69
N MET A 48 1.56 6.25 -9.10
CA MET A 48 1.07 5.08 -8.39
C MET A 48 0.55 5.45 -6.99
N PRO A 49 -0.74 5.22 -6.69
CA PRO A 49 -1.29 5.53 -5.37
C PRO A 49 -0.73 4.57 -4.31
N VAL A 50 -0.22 5.16 -3.23
CA VAL A 50 0.16 4.45 -2.00
C VAL A 50 -0.83 4.79 -0.90
N ARG A 51 -1.52 3.79 -0.36
CA ARG A 51 -2.54 3.96 0.69
C ARG A 51 -2.15 3.22 1.96
N LEU A 52 -2.59 3.73 3.10
CA LEU A 52 -2.47 3.05 4.40
C LEU A 52 -3.85 2.54 4.83
N ILE A 53 -3.93 1.27 5.25
CA ILE A 53 -5.16 0.74 5.84
C ILE A 53 -5.30 1.27 7.27
N THR A 54 -6.37 2.02 7.51
CA THR A 54 -6.73 2.57 8.83
C THR A 54 -7.89 1.85 9.50
N HIS A 55 -8.52 0.89 8.82
CA HIS A 55 -9.60 0.09 9.40
C HIS A 55 -9.06 -0.66 10.64
N PRO A 56 -9.80 -0.70 11.78
CA PRO A 56 -9.34 -1.36 13.01
C PRO A 56 -9.03 -2.86 12.87
N GLN A 57 -9.84 -3.59 12.09
CA GLN A 57 -9.73 -5.05 11.92
C GLN A 57 -9.82 -5.45 10.44
N PRO A 58 -8.84 -5.07 9.60
CA PRO A 58 -8.94 -5.28 8.15
C PRO A 58 -8.88 -6.77 7.78
N GLY A 59 -8.19 -7.59 8.58
CA GLY A 59 -8.15 -9.04 8.38
C GLY A 59 -9.50 -9.72 8.64
N LEU A 60 -10.19 -9.36 9.73
CA LEU A 60 -11.53 -9.89 10.01
C LEU A 60 -12.56 -9.38 9.01
N PHE A 61 -12.46 -8.11 8.60
CA PHE A 61 -13.28 -7.56 7.53
C PHE A 61 -13.10 -8.32 6.21
N GLY A 62 -11.85 -8.59 5.83
CA GLY A 62 -11.54 -9.40 4.64
C GLY A 62 -12.05 -10.83 4.74
N ALA A 63 -11.95 -11.47 5.92
CA ALA A 63 -12.49 -12.81 6.14
C ALA A 63 -14.02 -12.85 5.98
N ALA A 64 -14.73 -11.86 6.53
CA ALA A 64 -16.17 -11.73 6.36
C ALA A 64 -16.56 -11.49 4.90
N ALA A 65 -15.83 -10.63 4.18
CA ALA A 65 -16.06 -10.39 2.76
C ALA A 65 -15.86 -11.65 1.90
N ALA A 66 -14.78 -12.41 2.15
CA ALA A 66 -14.52 -13.65 1.43
C ALA A 66 -15.56 -14.75 1.71
N PHE A 67 -16.08 -14.82 2.95
CA PHE A 67 -17.19 -15.71 3.27
C PHE A 67 -18.46 -15.28 2.52
N ALA A 68 -18.78 -13.98 2.54
CA ALA A 68 -19.95 -13.46 1.89
C ALA A 68 -19.93 -13.71 0.37
N GLU A 69 -18.81 -13.45 -0.29
CA GLU A 69 -18.62 -13.71 -1.73
C GLU A 69 -18.85 -15.19 -2.11
N ARG A 70 -18.47 -16.12 -1.22
CA ARG A 70 -18.54 -17.56 -1.51
C ARG A 70 -19.89 -18.20 -1.19
N PHE A 71 -20.64 -17.65 -0.24
CA PHE A 71 -21.81 -18.33 0.34
C PHE A 71 -23.10 -17.49 0.39
N THR A 72 -23.06 -16.26 -0.11
CA THR A 72 -24.24 -15.38 -0.25
C THR A 72 -24.45 -15.05 -1.72
#